data_AF-A0A3N5QSP9-F1
#
_entry.id   AF-A0A3N5QSP9-F1
#
_cell.length_a   1.000
_cell.length_b   1.000
_cell.length_c   1.000
_cell.angle_alpha   90.00
_cell.angle_beta   90.00
_cell.angle_gamma   90.00
#
_symmetry.space_group_name_H-M   'P 1'
#
loop_
_entity.id
_entity.type
_entity.pdbx_description
1 polymer ?
#
loop_
_entity_poly.entity_id
_entity_poly.type
_entity_poly.pdbx_seq_one_letter_code
_entity_poly.pdbx_strand_id
1 'polypeptide(L)'
;MVKLGTEYNKDKRKTSFRKGKTLVELYGEERAKLIREAIRQKALEQFKDGMPEETKKKIGLTNSIVMKGNVNGFEKGYSPWNKDLTKETNFIIKEMGKKISVSGKGRIVSKETRKKISISNKGKPKSEKHKERIKIARAKQKIPIKDTSIEIKIQNFLKQLSIDFFTHQYIKEINHSYQCDILIPSMNLVIECDGDYWHKYPIGTEIDHIRTKELIKNGFKVLRLWEYEIKAMDINKFKERLENG
;
A
#
# COMPACT_ATOMS: atom_id res chain seq x y z
N MET A 1 -32.77 -68.50 -39.54
CA MET A 1 -33.83 -67.66 -38.95
C MET A 1 -33.79 -67.83 -37.43
N VAL A 2 -33.75 -66.72 -36.70
CA VAL A 2 -34.39 -66.40 -35.39
C VAL A 2 -33.50 -65.36 -34.69
N LYS A 3 -34.04 -64.14 -34.57
CA LYS A 3 -33.53 -63.05 -33.75
C LYS A 3 -33.81 -63.37 -32.27
N LEU A 4 -32.85 -63.12 -31.38
CA LEU A 4 -33.14 -62.78 -29.98
C LEU A 4 -32.15 -61.73 -29.50
N GLY A 5 -32.67 -60.52 -29.28
CA GLY A 5 -31.94 -59.43 -28.64
C GLY A 5 -31.68 -59.73 -27.18
N THR A 6 -30.62 -59.13 -26.64
CA THR A 6 -30.46 -58.95 -25.20
C THR A 6 -30.08 -57.51 -24.90
N GLU A 7 -30.73 -57.00 -23.87
CA GLU A 7 -30.85 -55.61 -23.49
C GLU A 7 -29.51 -54.96 -23.12
N TYR A 8 -29.36 -53.69 -23.52
CA TYR A 8 -28.28 -52.83 -23.07
C TYR A 8 -28.53 -52.42 -21.61
N ASN A 9 -27.86 -53.09 -20.68
CA ASN A 9 -27.92 -52.79 -19.25
C ASN A 9 -27.25 -51.44 -18.96
N LYS A 10 -28.06 -50.42 -18.63
CA LYS A 10 -27.64 -49.04 -18.32
C LYS A 10 -27.11 -48.83 -16.90
N ASP A 11 -27.00 -49.87 -16.07
CA ASP A 11 -26.52 -49.75 -14.68
C ASP A 11 -25.31 -50.64 -14.41
N LYS A 12 -24.11 -50.02 -14.48
CA LYS A 12 -22.90 -50.27 -13.66
C LYS A 12 -21.70 -49.60 -14.31
N ARG A 13 -21.60 -48.26 -14.20
CA ARG A 13 -20.27 -47.62 -14.24
C ARG A 13 -19.56 -48.04 -12.95
N LYS A 14 -18.84 -49.17 -13.01
CA LYS A 14 -17.93 -49.63 -11.96
C LYS A 14 -17.04 -48.46 -11.56
N THR A 15 -17.28 -47.89 -10.37
CA THR A 15 -16.39 -46.93 -9.76
C THR A 15 -15.04 -47.61 -9.58
N SER A 16 -14.05 -47.16 -10.34
CA SER A 16 -12.69 -47.69 -10.34
C SER A 16 -12.18 -47.84 -8.90
N PHE A 17 -11.80 -49.06 -8.51
CA PHE A 17 -11.23 -49.44 -7.20
C PHE A 17 -10.01 -48.57 -6.77
N ARG A 18 -9.52 -47.73 -7.68
CA ARG A 18 -8.33 -46.88 -7.53
C ARG A 18 -8.64 -45.40 -7.26
N LYS A 19 -9.92 -45.00 -7.21
CA LYS A 19 -10.29 -43.59 -7.08
C LYS A 19 -9.88 -43.05 -5.70
N GLY A 20 -8.96 -42.09 -5.68
CA GLY A 20 -8.51 -41.39 -4.47
C GLY A 20 -7.31 -42.00 -3.73
N LYS A 21 -6.81 -43.17 -4.16
CA LYS A 21 -5.62 -43.79 -3.54
C LYS A 21 -4.32 -43.31 -4.18
N THR A 22 -3.30 -43.07 -3.36
CA THR A 22 -1.96 -42.68 -3.85
C THR A 22 -1.23 -43.87 -4.49
N LEU A 23 -0.22 -43.61 -5.34
CA LEU A 23 0.60 -44.69 -5.92
C LEU A 23 1.29 -45.54 -4.85
N VAL A 24 1.65 -44.94 -3.72
CA VAL A 24 2.26 -45.63 -2.57
C VAL A 24 1.24 -46.55 -1.91
N GLU A 25 0.00 -46.09 -1.69
CA GLU A 25 -1.09 -46.91 -1.13
C GLU A 25 -1.50 -48.08 -2.04
N LEU A 26 -1.30 -47.93 -3.35
CA LEU A 26 -1.70 -48.95 -4.33
C LEU A 26 -0.61 -50.00 -4.58
N TYR A 27 0.67 -49.62 -4.50
CA TYR A 27 1.76 -50.45 -5.01
C TYR A 27 2.97 -50.55 -4.05
N GLY A 28 2.95 -49.87 -2.91
CA GLY A 28 4.10 -49.74 -2.00
C GLY A 28 5.14 -48.72 -2.48
N GLU A 29 6.05 -48.31 -1.60
CA GLU A 29 7.00 -47.22 -1.86
C GLU A 29 7.97 -47.52 -3.00
N GLU A 30 8.61 -48.69 -2.97
CA GLU A 30 9.57 -49.17 -3.99
C GLU A 30 8.96 -49.13 -5.40
N ARG A 31 7.77 -49.72 -5.55
CA ARG A 31 7.09 -49.81 -6.85
C ARG A 31 6.50 -48.47 -7.28
N ALA A 32 6.01 -47.66 -6.35
CA ALA A 32 5.56 -46.30 -6.65
C ALA A 32 6.71 -45.42 -7.15
N LYS A 33 7.92 -45.59 -6.59
CA LYS A 33 9.13 -44.88 -7.03
C LYS A 33 9.50 -45.26 -8.45
N LEU A 34 9.52 -46.55 -8.77
CA LEU A 34 9.77 -47.04 -10.14
C LEU A 34 8.73 -46.52 -11.14
N ILE A 35 7.45 -46.52 -10.77
CA ILE A 35 6.37 -46.00 -11.62
C ILE A 35 6.56 -44.49 -11.86
N ARG A 36 6.90 -43.71 -10.83
CA ARG A 36 7.17 -42.27 -10.96
C ARG A 36 8.38 -42.01 -11.86
N GLU A 37 9.45 -42.78 -11.71
CA GLU A 37 10.65 -42.65 -12.54
C GLU A 37 10.33 -42.97 -14.00
N ALA A 38 9.56 -44.03 -14.27
CA ALA A 38 9.14 -44.39 -15.63
C ALA A 38 8.25 -43.31 -16.28
N ILE A 39 7.32 -42.72 -15.52
CA ILE A 39 6.49 -41.59 -15.99
C ILE A 39 7.37 -40.38 -16.31
N ARG A 40 8.36 -40.10 -15.45
CA ARG A 40 9.30 -39.00 -15.63
C ARG A 40 10.16 -39.17 -16.88
N GLN A 41 10.74 -40.36 -17.09
CA GLN A 41 11.53 -40.64 -18.29
C GLN A 41 10.69 -40.54 -19.56
N LYS A 42 9.47 -41.09 -19.53
CA LYS A 42 8.54 -40.97 -20.66
C LYS A 42 8.19 -39.52 -20.98
N ALA A 43 8.00 -38.68 -19.96
CA ALA A 43 7.75 -37.25 -20.16
C ALA A 43 8.99 -36.51 -20.71
N LEU A 44 10.19 -36.81 -20.20
CA LEU A 44 11.44 -36.25 -20.70
C LEU A 44 11.69 -36.60 -22.17
N GLU A 45 11.42 -37.85 -22.56
CA GLU A 45 11.51 -38.32 -23.93
C GLU A 45 10.46 -37.64 -24.83
N GLN A 46 9.21 -37.61 -24.39
CA GLN A 46 8.08 -37.04 -25.13
C GLN A 46 8.24 -35.53 -25.41
N PHE A 47 8.95 -34.81 -24.54
CA PHE A 47 9.15 -33.36 -24.65
C PHE A 47 10.63 -32.98 -24.86
N LYS A 48 11.47 -33.91 -25.32
CA LYS A 48 12.92 -33.70 -25.54
C LYS A 48 13.22 -32.55 -26.50
N ASP A 49 12.44 -32.44 -27.57
CA ASP A 49 12.54 -31.38 -28.59
C ASP A 49 11.56 -30.22 -28.34
N GLY A 50 11.03 -30.14 -27.11
CA GLY A 50 9.98 -29.21 -26.74
C GLY A 50 8.57 -29.69 -27.10
N MET A 51 7.58 -28.88 -26.78
CA MET A 51 6.17 -29.23 -27.01
C MET A 51 5.77 -29.01 -28.47
N PRO A 52 5.07 -29.96 -29.12
CA PRO A 52 4.63 -29.82 -30.50
C PRO A 52 3.76 -28.57 -30.70
N GLU A 53 3.92 -27.90 -31.84
CA GLU A 53 3.27 -26.62 -32.11
C GLU A 53 1.74 -26.73 -32.17
N GLU A 54 1.23 -27.88 -32.60
CA GLU A 54 -0.19 -28.19 -32.57
C GLU A 54 -0.73 -28.31 -31.14
N THR A 55 0.04 -28.88 -30.22
CA THR A 55 -0.29 -28.94 -28.79
C THR A 55 -0.25 -27.55 -28.16
N LYS A 56 0.75 -26.72 -28.51
CA LYS A 56 0.79 -25.30 -28.08
C LYS A 56 -0.44 -24.54 -28.57
N LYS A 57 -0.84 -24.73 -29.83
CA LYS A 57 -2.04 -24.12 -30.40
C LYS A 57 -3.31 -24.60 -29.70
N LYS A 58 -3.45 -25.91 -29.42
CA LYS A 58 -4.59 -26.46 -28.65
C LYS A 58 -4.64 -25.87 -27.25
N ILE A 59 -3.54 -25.83 -26.51
CA ILE A 59 -3.46 -25.21 -25.18
C ILE A 59 -3.79 -23.71 -25.27
N GLY A 60 -3.26 -23.01 -26.27
CA GLY A 60 -3.54 -21.59 -26.51
C GLY A 60 -5.01 -21.32 -26.83
N LEU A 61 -5.64 -22.18 -27.63
CA LEU A 61 -7.07 -22.10 -27.97
C LEU A 61 -7.94 -22.41 -26.75
N THR A 62 -7.61 -23.43 -25.96
CA THR A 62 -8.28 -23.76 -24.71
C THR A 62 -8.15 -22.61 -23.70
N ASN A 63 -6.95 -22.04 -23.53
CA ASN A 63 -6.73 -20.88 -22.67
C ASN A 63 -7.47 -19.63 -23.18
N SER A 64 -7.55 -19.43 -24.49
CA SER A 64 -8.33 -18.36 -25.13
C SER A 64 -9.83 -18.50 -24.89
N ILE A 65 -10.37 -19.72 -25.00
CA ILE A 65 -11.78 -20.03 -24.72
C ILE A 65 -12.08 -19.83 -23.22
N VAL A 66 -11.18 -20.28 -22.34
CA VAL A 66 -11.26 -20.03 -20.89
C VAL A 66 -11.13 -18.54 -20.55
N MET A 67 -10.34 -17.78 -21.32
CA MET A 67 -10.21 -16.32 -21.13
C MET A 67 -11.42 -15.53 -21.65
N LYS A 68 -12.10 -16.02 -22.71
CA LYS A 68 -13.36 -15.43 -23.21
C LYS A 68 -14.57 -15.78 -22.32
N GLY A 69 -14.52 -16.92 -21.64
CA GLY A 69 -15.48 -17.32 -20.63
C GLY A 69 -15.02 -16.92 -19.22
N ASN A 70 -15.36 -15.71 -18.79
CA ASN A 70 -15.23 -15.25 -17.41
C ASN A 70 -13.77 -15.13 -16.92
N VAL A 71 -13.28 -13.89 -16.85
CA VAL A 71 -11.90 -13.52 -16.44
C VAL A 71 -11.55 -13.96 -15.01
N ASN A 72 -12.55 -14.38 -14.23
CA ASN A 72 -12.38 -15.12 -13.00
C ASN A 72 -13.22 -16.39 -13.15
N GLY A 73 -12.66 -17.57 -12.93
CA GLY A 73 -13.35 -18.88 -13.02
C GLY A 73 -14.47 -19.10 -11.97
N PHE A 74 -15.23 -18.06 -11.66
CA PHE A 74 -16.36 -18.01 -10.76
C PHE A 74 -17.58 -17.62 -11.58
N GLU A 75 -18.59 -18.48 -11.61
CA GLU A 75 -19.87 -18.18 -12.23
C GLU A 75 -20.42 -16.84 -11.72
N LYS A 76 -21.07 -16.07 -12.59
CA LYS A 76 -21.66 -14.77 -12.24
C LYS A 76 -22.67 -14.98 -11.09
N GLY A 77 -22.34 -14.48 -9.89
CA GLY A 77 -23.13 -14.69 -8.66
C GLY A 77 -22.47 -15.57 -7.60
N TYR A 78 -21.35 -16.24 -7.93
CA TYR A 78 -20.59 -17.02 -6.96
C TYR A 78 -19.99 -16.11 -5.88
N SER A 79 -20.36 -16.37 -4.63
CA SER A 79 -19.74 -15.75 -3.46
C SER A 79 -18.66 -16.69 -2.93
N PRO A 80 -17.38 -16.27 -2.92
CA PRO A 80 -16.31 -17.12 -2.42
C PRO A 80 -16.45 -17.36 -0.92
N TRP A 81 -15.99 -18.51 -0.44
CA TRP A 81 -16.14 -18.95 0.97
C TRP A 81 -15.52 -17.98 1.99
N ASN A 82 -14.58 -17.14 1.55
CA ASN A 82 -13.89 -16.15 2.37
C ASN A 82 -14.50 -14.74 2.28
N LYS A 83 -15.66 -14.59 1.63
CA LYS A 83 -16.39 -13.33 1.59
C LYS A 83 -16.71 -12.88 3.02
N ASP A 84 -16.48 -11.61 3.32
CA ASP A 84 -16.69 -10.97 4.62
C ASP A 84 -15.81 -11.48 5.79
N LEU A 85 -14.92 -12.44 5.52
CA LEU A 85 -13.92 -12.89 6.50
C LEU A 85 -12.66 -12.01 6.42
N THR A 86 -12.10 -11.69 7.58
CA THR A 86 -10.89 -10.87 7.73
C THR A 86 -9.80 -11.65 8.46
N LYS A 87 -8.61 -11.06 8.59
CA LYS A 87 -7.49 -11.67 9.35
C LYS A 87 -7.77 -11.70 10.85
N GLU A 88 -8.68 -10.85 11.32
CA GLU A 88 -9.13 -10.76 12.69
C GLU A 88 -10.24 -11.78 12.97
N THR A 89 -11.12 -12.03 12.00
CA THR A 89 -12.29 -12.92 12.18
C THR A 89 -12.03 -14.38 11.78
N ASN A 90 -11.00 -14.67 10.99
CA ASN A 90 -10.73 -16.03 10.52
C ASN A 90 -9.24 -16.43 10.58
N PHE A 91 -8.97 -17.54 11.27
CA PHE A 91 -7.63 -18.09 11.47
C PHE A 91 -6.94 -18.50 10.16
N ILE A 92 -7.68 -19.12 9.23
CA ILE A 92 -7.12 -19.59 7.94
C ILE A 92 -6.61 -18.39 7.13
N ILE A 93 -7.39 -17.31 7.07
CA ILE A 93 -7.01 -16.07 6.37
C ILE A 93 -5.80 -15.41 7.04
N LYS A 94 -5.75 -15.41 8.37
CA LYS A 94 -4.60 -14.91 9.13
C LYS A 94 -3.32 -15.67 8.77
N GLU A 95 -3.36 -17.01 8.79
CA GLU A 95 -2.19 -17.85 8.48
C GLU A 95 -1.75 -17.75 7.02
N MET A 96 -2.70 -17.75 6.06
CA MET A 96 -2.37 -17.50 4.65
C MET A 96 -1.72 -16.13 4.45
N GLY A 97 -2.26 -15.09 5.11
CA GLY A 97 -1.70 -13.74 5.06
C GLY A 97 -0.28 -13.66 5.59
N LYS A 98 0.06 -14.40 6.65
CA LYS A 98 1.43 -14.52 7.15
C LYS A 98 2.36 -15.16 6.13
N LYS A 99 1.96 -16.30 5.53
CA LYS A 99 2.76 -17.00 4.52
C LYS A 99 3.09 -16.11 3.31
N ILE A 100 2.08 -15.39 2.80
CA ILE A 100 2.26 -14.43 1.70
C ILE A 100 3.21 -13.30 2.11
N SER A 101 3.05 -12.75 3.31
CA SER A 101 3.92 -11.68 3.81
C SER A 101 5.38 -12.14 3.92
N VAL A 102 5.63 -13.36 4.38
CA VAL A 102 6.98 -13.94 4.48
C VAL A 102 7.58 -14.13 3.08
N SER A 103 6.83 -14.70 2.14
CA SER A 103 7.29 -14.89 0.76
C SER A 103 7.56 -13.57 0.02
N GLY A 104 6.81 -12.51 0.32
CA GLY A 104 7.01 -11.19 -0.26
C GLY A 104 8.13 -10.36 0.38
N LYS A 105 8.63 -10.76 1.56
CA LYS A 105 9.63 -9.99 2.31
C LYS A 105 10.95 -9.95 1.55
N GLY A 106 11.50 -8.75 1.36
CA GLY A 106 12.77 -8.55 0.64
C GLY A 106 12.69 -8.65 -0.88
N ARG A 107 11.50 -8.87 -1.46
CA ARG A 107 11.34 -8.92 -2.92
C ARG A 107 11.67 -7.56 -3.54
N ILE A 108 12.71 -7.52 -4.36
CA ILE A 108 13.08 -6.33 -5.14
C ILE A 108 12.30 -6.35 -6.46
N VAL A 109 11.54 -5.29 -6.72
CA VAL A 109 10.87 -5.10 -8.02
C VAL A 109 11.83 -4.48 -9.03
N SER A 110 11.74 -4.90 -10.29
CA SER A 110 12.54 -4.33 -11.38
C SER A 110 12.23 -2.85 -11.58
N LYS A 111 13.18 -2.10 -12.13
CA LYS A 111 12.98 -0.67 -12.46
C LYS A 111 11.79 -0.47 -13.41
N GLU A 112 11.64 -1.35 -14.40
CA GLU A 112 10.54 -1.30 -15.36
C GLU A 112 9.18 -1.51 -14.68
N THR A 113 9.04 -2.53 -13.83
CA THR A 113 7.79 -2.77 -13.09
C THR A 113 7.47 -1.61 -12.16
N ARG A 114 8.46 -1.04 -11.46
CA ARG A 114 8.27 0.15 -10.62
C ARG A 114 7.74 1.34 -11.43
N LYS A 115 8.28 1.56 -12.63
CA LYS A 115 7.81 2.61 -13.55
C LYS A 115 6.36 2.38 -13.97
N LYS A 116 6.00 1.16 -14.37
CA LYS A 116 4.61 0.81 -14.74
C LYS A 116 3.62 1.07 -13.61
N ILE A 117 3.96 0.67 -12.38
CA ILE A 117 3.15 0.93 -11.19
C ILE A 117 3.01 2.44 -10.93
N SER A 118 4.12 3.19 -11.02
CA SER A 118 4.11 4.64 -10.82
C SER A 118 3.22 5.36 -11.83
N ILE A 119 3.30 4.99 -13.12
CA ILE A 119 2.47 5.57 -14.18
C ILE A 119 0.99 5.26 -13.92
N SER A 120 0.67 4.01 -13.59
CA SER A 120 -0.71 3.59 -13.33
C SER A 120 -1.34 4.31 -12.13
N ASN A 121 -0.55 4.68 -11.13
CA ASN A 121 -1.03 5.38 -9.93
C ASN A 121 -0.98 6.92 -10.05
N LYS A 122 -0.30 7.46 -11.06
CA LYS A 122 -0.14 8.91 -11.22
C LYS A 122 -1.50 9.57 -11.44
N GLY A 123 -1.77 10.64 -10.69
CA GLY A 123 -3.01 11.43 -10.82
C GLY A 123 -4.28 10.78 -10.25
N LYS A 124 -4.22 9.53 -9.76
CA LYS A 124 -5.38 8.89 -9.14
C LYS A 124 -5.56 9.41 -7.70
N PRO A 125 -6.67 10.09 -7.39
CA PRO A 125 -6.91 10.58 -6.04
C PRO A 125 -7.11 9.40 -5.09
N LYS A 126 -6.65 9.57 -3.86
CA LYS A 126 -6.94 8.63 -2.76
C LYS A 126 -8.38 8.83 -2.29
N SER A 127 -9.04 7.76 -1.84
CA SER A 127 -10.36 7.88 -1.20
C SER A 127 -10.27 8.69 0.09
N GLU A 128 -11.38 9.34 0.48
CA GLU A 128 -11.43 10.16 1.69
C GLU A 128 -11.07 9.37 2.94
N LYS A 129 -11.61 8.14 3.09
CA LYS A 129 -11.24 7.24 4.19
C LYS A 129 -9.73 6.96 4.24
N HIS A 130 -9.07 6.87 3.09
CA HIS A 130 -7.63 6.66 3.04
C HIS A 130 -6.85 7.92 3.39
N LYS A 131 -7.30 9.09 2.94
CA LYS A 131 -6.71 10.38 3.33
C LYS A 131 -6.79 10.59 4.84
N GLU A 132 -7.95 10.30 5.43
CA GLU A 132 -8.16 10.41 6.88
C GLU A 132 -7.21 9.50 7.67
N ARG A 133 -7.06 8.25 7.25
CA ARG A 133 -6.07 7.34 7.85
C ARG A 133 -4.64 7.88 7.80
N ILE A 134 -4.27 8.55 6.71
CA ILE A 134 -2.96 9.20 6.58
C ILE A 134 -2.86 10.38 7.56
N LYS A 135 -3.88 11.23 7.65
CA LYS A 135 -3.92 12.37 8.59
C LYS A 135 -3.74 11.90 10.03
N ILE A 136 -4.52 10.91 10.46
CA ILE A 136 -4.42 10.31 11.81
C ILE A 136 -3.02 9.75 12.07
N ALA A 137 -2.43 9.07 11.09
CA ALA A 137 -1.09 8.51 11.23
C ALA A 137 -0.01 9.61 11.32
N ARG A 138 -0.16 10.69 10.57
CA ARG A 138 0.76 11.85 10.59
C ARG A 138 0.70 12.60 11.90
N ALA A 139 -0.49 12.81 12.47
CA ALA A 139 -0.67 13.50 13.75
C ALA A 139 0.08 12.84 14.92
N LYS A 140 0.35 11.52 14.83
CA LYS A 140 1.07 10.75 15.86
C LYS A 140 2.58 10.75 15.70
N GLN A 141 3.10 11.18 14.56
CA GLN A 141 4.54 11.16 14.29
C GLN A 141 5.18 12.43 14.82
N LYS A 142 6.32 12.31 15.51
CA LYS A 142 7.14 13.48 15.84
C LYS A 142 8.15 13.70 14.71
N ILE A 143 7.87 14.67 13.85
CA ILE A 143 8.74 15.08 12.75
C ILE A 143 8.87 16.61 12.78
N PRO A 144 10.04 17.19 12.48
CA PRO A 144 11.33 16.56 12.21
C PRO A 144 11.95 15.93 13.48
N ILE A 145 12.99 15.10 13.30
CA ILE A 145 13.69 14.45 14.42
C ILE A 145 14.50 15.48 15.22
N LYS A 146 14.98 16.52 14.54
CA LYS A 146 15.73 17.64 15.11
C LYS A 146 15.18 18.93 14.52
N ASP A 147 15.06 19.92 15.38
CA ASP A 147 14.66 21.26 15.01
C ASP A 147 15.74 21.93 14.16
N THR A 148 15.32 22.83 13.27
CA THR A 148 16.25 23.58 12.43
C THR A 148 16.96 24.69 13.22
N SER A 149 18.08 25.21 12.71
CA SER A 149 18.81 26.29 13.38
C SER A 149 17.98 27.58 13.51
N ILE A 150 17.09 27.84 12.55
CA ILE A 150 16.21 29.02 12.58
C ILE A 150 15.10 28.85 13.61
N GLU A 151 14.47 27.68 13.71
CA GLU A 151 13.52 27.35 14.77
C GLU A 151 14.18 27.50 16.15
N ILE A 152 15.36 26.90 16.35
CA ILE A 152 16.10 27.00 17.61
C ILE A 152 16.37 28.46 18.00
N LYS A 153 16.71 29.32 17.02
CA LYS A 153 16.94 30.75 17.28
C LYS A 153 15.66 31.44 17.78
N ILE A 154 14.52 31.21 17.14
CA ILE A 154 13.22 31.77 17.57
C ILE A 154 12.79 31.21 18.93
N GLN A 155 12.94 29.91 19.15
CA GLN A 155 12.66 29.28 20.45
C GLN A 155 13.50 29.89 21.57
N ASN A 156 14.77 30.21 21.32
CA ASN A 156 15.62 30.87 22.31
C ASN A 156 15.15 32.29 22.62
N PHE A 157 14.70 33.05 21.62
CA PHE A 157 14.09 34.37 21.88
C PHE A 157 12.82 34.24 22.71
N LEU A 158 11.94 33.29 22.40
CA LEU A 158 10.72 33.05 23.18
C LEU A 158 11.04 32.67 24.64
N LYS A 159 12.04 31.81 24.86
CA LYS A 159 12.52 31.48 26.22
C LYS A 159 13.05 32.70 26.96
N GLN A 160 13.84 33.55 26.30
CA GLN A 160 14.37 34.79 26.90
C GLN A 160 13.25 35.76 27.26
N LEU A 161 12.18 35.81 26.46
CA LEU A 161 10.98 36.60 26.73
C LEU A 161 10.02 35.94 27.75
N SER A 162 10.35 34.74 28.26
CA SER A 162 9.50 33.95 29.16
C SER A 162 8.09 33.69 28.59
N ILE A 163 8.01 33.41 27.29
CA ILE A 163 6.76 33.06 26.60
C ILE A 163 6.69 31.54 26.44
N ASP A 164 5.58 30.95 26.88
CA ASP A 164 5.31 29.52 26.70
C ASP A 164 4.92 29.21 25.25
N PHE A 165 5.48 28.12 24.71
CA PHE A 165 5.22 27.68 23.34
C PHE A 165 5.28 26.16 23.21
N PHE A 166 4.66 25.65 22.14
CA PHE A 166 4.76 24.26 21.70
C PHE A 166 5.40 24.20 20.32
N THR A 167 6.34 23.27 20.12
CA THR A 167 6.97 23.04 18.82
C THR A 167 6.28 21.91 18.07
N HIS A 168 6.22 21.97 16.74
CA HIS A 168 5.76 20.86 15.89
C HIS A 168 4.36 20.35 16.24
N GLN A 169 3.49 21.25 16.71
CA GLN A 169 2.13 20.92 17.12
C GLN A 169 1.27 20.62 15.88
N TYR A 170 0.57 19.48 15.89
CA TYR A 170 -0.33 19.13 14.79
C TYR A 170 -1.61 19.97 14.86
N ILE A 171 -1.84 20.78 13.83
CA ILE A 171 -3.04 21.59 13.63
C ILE A 171 -4.05 20.78 12.82
N LYS A 172 -5.10 20.29 13.49
CA LYS A 172 -6.16 19.45 12.90
C LYS A 172 -7.37 20.25 12.44
N GLU A 173 -7.45 21.51 12.85
CA GLU A 173 -8.56 22.44 12.66
C GLU A 173 -8.67 22.91 11.19
N ILE A 174 -7.58 22.79 10.42
CA ILE A 174 -7.53 23.17 9.02
C ILE A 174 -7.61 21.97 8.08
N ASN A 175 -8.10 22.18 6.85
CA ASN A 175 -8.23 21.10 5.87
C ASN A 175 -6.86 20.58 5.43
N HIS A 176 -5.89 21.48 5.26
CA HIS A 176 -4.49 21.16 4.95
C HIS A 176 -3.65 20.96 6.21
N SER A 177 -4.20 20.18 7.14
CA SER A 177 -3.64 19.86 8.45
C SER A 177 -2.18 19.42 8.39
N TYR A 178 -1.36 19.94 9.29
CA TYR A 178 0.09 19.77 9.31
C TYR A 178 0.64 20.04 10.72
N GLN A 179 1.94 19.87 10.91
CA GLN A 179 2.64 20.29 12.12
C GLN A 179 3.21 21.67 11.87
N CYS A 180 2.79 22.66 12.65
CA CYS A 180 3.35 24.01 12.59
C CYS A 180 4.67 24.05 13.37
N ASP A 181 5.55 24.98 13.03
CA ASP A 181 6.87 25.04 13.66
C ASP A 181 6.76 25.40 15.14
N ILE A 182 6.05 26.49 15.44
CA ILE A 182 5.83 26.98 16.81
C ILE A 182 4.40 27.47 16.99
N LEU A 183 3.75 27.07 18.09
CA LEU A 183 2.46 27.56 18.54
C LEU A 183 2.62 28.27 19.89
N ILE A 184 2.11 29.49 19.99
CA ILE A 184 1.99 30.25 21.24
C ILE A 184 0.51 30.30 21.63
N PRO A 185 0.07 29.44 22.58
CA PRO A 185 -1.35 29.29 22.91
C PRO A 185 -1.97 30.56 23.47
N SER A 186 -1.23 31.31 24.30
CA SER A 186 -1.71 32.52 24.97
C SER A 186 -2.09 33.64 24.00
N MET A 187 -1.53 33.63 22.79
CA MET A 187 -1.78 34.63 21.75
C MET A 187 -2.59 34.08 20.58
N ASN A 188 -2.94 32.79 20.62
CA ASN A 188 -3.45 32.03 19.48
C ASN A 188 -2.60 32.24 18.21
N LEU A 189 -1.27 32.30 18.36
CA LEU A 189 -0.32 32.67 17.34
C LEU A 189 0.47 31.45 16.87
N VAL A 190 0.48 31.22 15.56
CA VAL A 190 1.36 30.27 14.89
C VAL A 190 2.55 31.02 14.28
N ILE A 191 3.76 30.59 14.59
CA ILE A 191 4.99 31.10 13.97
C ILE A 191 5.56 30.02 13.05
N GLU A 192 5.86 30.42 11.82
CA GLU A 192 6.46 29.56 10.80
C GLU A 192 7.84 30.13 10.42
N CYS A 193 8.86 29.28 10.47
CA CYS A 193 10.25 29.60 10.18
C CYS A 193 10.60 29.12 8.77
N ASP A 194 10.41 29.99 7.79
CA ASP A 194 10.49 29.64 6.38
C ASP A 194 11.92 29.66 5.86
N GLY A 195 12.44 28.47 5.52
CA GLY A 195 13.68 28.34 4.76
C GLY A 195 13.57 28.96 3.36
N ASP A 196 14.47 29.89 3.02
CA ASP A 196 14.35 30.73 1.81
C ASP A 196 14.27 29.88 0.53
N TYR A 197 15.09 28.83 0.45
CA TYR A 197 15.11 27.90 -0.69
C TYR A 197 13.85 27.02 -0.74
N TRP A 198 13.46 26.43 0.39
CA TRP A 198 12.37 25.45 0.46
C TRP A 198 11.00 26.08 0.24
N HIS A 199 10.83 27.32 0.70
CA HIS A 199 9.58 28.08 0.62
C HIS A 199 9.56 29.08 -0.55
N LYS A 200 10.52 29.03 -1.47
CA LYS A 200 10.56 29.88 -2.67
C LYS A 200 10.46 31.37 -2.32
N TYR A 201 11.33 31.84 -1.44
CA TYR A 201 11.46 33.25 -1.14
C TYR A 201 11.58 34.09 -2.44
N PRO A 202 10.92 35.26 -2.54
CA PRO A 202 10.07 35.92 -1.54
C PRO A 202 8.58 35.57 -1.62
N ILE A 203 8.20 34.66 -2.52
CA ILE A 203 6.80 34.48 -2.90
C ILE A 203 6.08 33.57 -1.91
N GLY A 204 6.71 32.49 -1.46
CA GLY A 204 6.02 31.41 -0.76
C GLY A 204 5.56 30.31 -1.73
N THR A 205 5.15 29.17 -1.18
CA THR A 205 4.51 28.12 -1.97
C THR A 205 2.99 28.24 -1.92
N GLU A 206 2.30 27.65 -2.89
CA GLU A 206 0.83 27.62 -2.93
C GLU A 206 0.24 27.03 -1.64
N ILE A 207 0.85 25.97 -1.10
CA ILE A 207 0.36 25.34 0.14
C ILE A 207 0.55 26.23 1.37
N ASP A 208 1.61 27.05 1.42
CA ASP A 208 1.84 27.99 2.51
C ASP A 208 0.76 29.06 2.55
N HIS A 209 0.39 29.61 1.38
CA HIS A 209 -0.72 30.56 1.27
C HIS A 209 -2.06 29.93 1.64
N ILE A 210 -2.32 28.71 1.21
CA ILE A 210 -3.55 27.98 1.55
C ILE A 210 -3.64 27.77 3.06
N ARG A 211 -2.58 27.25 3.69
CA ARG A 211 -2.54 27.01 5.14
C ARG A 211 -2.70 28.29 5.93
N THR A 212 -2.01 29.37 5.51
CA THR A 212 -2.12 30.68 6.16
C THR A 212 -3.56 31.19 6.14
N LYS A 213 -4.23 31.12 4.98
CA LYS A 213 -5.65 31.50 4.86
C LYS A 213 -6.56 30.64 5.73
N GLU A 214 -6.32 29.33 5.80
CA GLU A 214 -7.10 28.41 6.62
C GLU A 214 -6.90 28.67 8.12
N LEU A 215 -5.67 28.94 8.57
CA LEU A 215 -5.35 29.28 9.95
C LEU A 215 -6.06 30.56 10.40
N ILE A 216 -5.94 31.63 9.60
CA ILE A 216 -6.59 32.92 9.88
C ILE A 216 -8.11 32.75 9.93
N LYS A 217 -8.70 31.99 9.00
CA LYS A 217 -10.13 31.69 9.00
C LYS A 217 -10.57 30.93 10.26
N ASN A 218 -9.69 30.12 10.84
CA ASN A 218 -9.93 29.41 12.11
C ASN A 218 -9.51 30.21 13.35
N GLY A 219 -9.23 31.52 13.20
CA GLY A 219 -8.98 32.44 14.32
C GLY A 219 -7.54 32.51 14.80
N PHE A 220 -6.61 31.79 14.16
CA PHE A 220 -5.18 31.89 14.48
C PHE A 220 -4.57 33.16 13.89
N LYS A 221 -3.68 33.80 14.65
CA LYS A 221 -2.70 34.71 14.08
C LYS A 221 -1.56 33.91 13.46
N VAL A 222 -0.97 34.42 12.38
CA VAL A 222 0.12 33.73 11.68
C VAL A 222 1.27 34.70 11.43
N LEU A 223 2.43 34.40 11.99
CA LEU A 223 3.67 35.13 11.77
C LEU A 223 4.64 34.23 11.00
N ARG A 224 4.84 34.51 9.71
CA ARG A 224 5.87 33.83 8.91
C ARG A 224 7.15 34.67 8.92
N LEU A 225 8.27 34.03 9.24
CA LEU A 225 9.59 34.65 9.34
C LEU A 225 10.54 33.94 8.37
N TRP A 226 11.18 34.70 7.49
CA TRP A 226 12.10 34.14 6.51
C TRP A 226 13.47 33.85 7.11
N GLU A 227 14.16 32.83 6.59
CA GLU A 227 15.46 32.39 7.09
C GLU A 227 16.50 33.51 7.10
N TYR A 228 16.62 34.30 6.03
CA TYR A 228 17.54 35.44 6.02
C TYR A 228 17.21 36.47 7.12
N GLU A 229 15.92 36.73 7.38
CA GLU A 229 15.48 37.65 8.43
C GLU A 229 15.85 37.10 9.79
N ILE A 230 15.49 35.84 10.06
CA ILE A 230 15.77 35.18 11.34
C ILE A 230 17.28 35.19 11.59
N LYS A 231 18.12 34.91 10.59
CA LYS A 231 19.58 34.93 10.75
C LYS A 231 20.12 36.31 11.14
N ALA A 232 19.61 37.38 10.54
CA ALA A 232 20.05 38.75 10.83
C ALA A 232 19.39 39.37 12.08
N MET A 233 18.26 38.83 12.53
CA MET A 233 17.43 39.38 13.60
C MET A 233 18.03 39.20 15.00
N ASP A 234 17.79 40.19 15.87
CA ASP A 234 18.04 40.13 17.31
C ASP A 234 16.72 40.03 18.11
N ILE A 235 16.81 39.92 19.44
CA ILE A 235 15.63 39.77 20.30
C ILE A 235 14.69 40.98 20.25
N ASN A 236 15.23 42.19 20.12
CA ASN A 236 14.41 43.41 20.10
C ASN A 236 13.59 43.46 18.82
N LYS A 237 14.23 43.17 17.69
CA LYS A 237 13.56 43.09 16.39
C LYS A 237 12.54 41.95 16.35
N PHE A 238 12.83 40.82 16.99
CA PHE A 238 11.85 39.74 17.13
C PHE A 238 10.63 40.19 17.95
N LYS A 239 10.84 40.92 19.05
CA LYS A 239 9.77 41.45 19.89
C LYS A 239 8.87 42.42 19.12
N GLU A 240 9.45 43.33 18.32
CA GLU A 240 8.67 44.20 17.42
C GLU A 240 7.81 43.39 16.44
N ARG A 241 8.32 42.26 15.92
CA ARG A 241 7.57 41.40 15.01
C ARG A 241 6.42 40.66 15.70
N LEU A 242 6.60 40.27 16.97
CA LEU A 242 5.54 39.66 17.77
C LEU A 242 4.41 40.65 18.08
N GLU A 243 4.73 41.92 18.34
CA GLU A 243 3.74 42.94 18.68
C GLU A 243 2.94 43.42 17.45
N ASN A 244 3.57 43.42 16.27
CA ASN A 244 2.97 43.85 15.01
C ASN A 244 2.33 42.71 14.19
N GLY A 245 2.41 41.46 14.65
CA GLY A 245 1.89 40.25 13.99
C GLY A 245 0.53 39.77 14.53
#